data_AF-A0A916YQ59-F1
#
_entry.id   AF-A0A916YQ59-F1
#
_cell.length_a   1.000
_cell.length_b   1.000
_cell.length_c   1.000
_cell.angle_alpha   90.00
_cell.angle_beta   90.00
_cell.angle_gamma   90.00
#
_symmetry.space_group_name_H-M   'P 1'
#
loop_
_entity.id
_entity.type
_entity.pdbx_description
1 polymer ?
#
loop_
_entity_poly.entity_id
_entity_poly.type
_entity_poly.pdbx_seq_one_letter_code
_entity_poly.pdbx_strand_id
1 'polypeptide(L)'
;MNERFMKENPGIKVTYEGMPGNQFSDFIKTRLAARDASDVIMLHPGLKEVVGYGKAGYLLDLSNEVWISNFSPASLNSLRSDDSVYGIPNDMAALGVYYNKEIFAELKLEFPRNWEEFITACEAIHASGITPISIGTTMAG
;
A
#
# COMPACT_ATOMS: atom_id res chain seq x y z
N MET A 1 -16.93 -0.07 -11.78
CA MET A 1 -15.88 0.44 -12.69
C MET A 1 -15.75 -0.44 -13.93
N ASN A 2 -15.54 -1.75 -13.77
CA ASN A 2 -15.34 -2.69 -14.89
C ASN A 2 -16.53 -2.75 -15.86
N GLU A 3 -17.77 -2.75 -15.38
CA GLU A 3 -18.95 -2.74 -16.27
C GLU A 3 -19.02 -1.50 -17.16
N ARG A 4 -18.70 -0.32 -16.62
CA ARG A 4 -18.67 0.94 -17.39
C ARG A 4 -17.58 0.87 -18.46
N PHE A 5 -16.38 0.41 -18.08
CA PHE A 5 -15.27 0.24 -19.01
C PHE A 5 -15.60 -0.74 -20.14
N MET A 6 -16.19 -1.90 -19.82
CA MET A 6 -16.58 -2.90 -20.84
C MET A 6 -17.71 -2.40 -21.75
N LYS A 7 -18.63 -1.57 -21.24
CA LYS A 7 -19.67 -0.93 -22.05
C LYS A 7 -19.08 0.08 -23.05
N GLU A 8 -18.06 0.82 -22.65
CA GLU A 8 -17.33 1.77 -23.50
C GLU A 8 -16.36 1.06 -24.46
N ASN A 9 -15.96 -0.18 -24.15
CA ASN A 9 -15.00 -0.99 -24.92
C ASN A 9 -15.58 -2.39 -25.21
N PRO A 10 -16.56 -2.52 -26.14
CA PRO A 10 -17.33 -3.76 -26.33
C PRO A 10 -16.52 -4.98 -26.82
N GLY A 11 -15.26 -4.80 -27.21
CA GLY A 11 -14.33 -5.89 -27.55
C GLY A 11 -13.45 -6.36 -26.38
N ILE A 12 -13.51 -5.70 -25.22
CA ILE A 12 -12.67 -6.02 -24.06
C ILE A 12 -13.52 -6.60 -22.95
N LYS A 13 -13.13 -7.78 -22.46
CA LYS A 13 -13.73 -8.42 -21.28
C LYS A 13 -12.74 -8.40 -20.13
N VAL A 14 -13.15 -7.82 -19.00
CA VAL A 14 -12.36 -7.81 -17.77
C VAL A 14 -12.87 -8.91 -16.84
N THR A 15 -11.96 -9.78 -16.41
CA THR A 15 -12.20 -10.83 -15.42
C THR A 15 -11.34 -10.57 -14.19
N TYR A 16 -11.93 -10.68 -13.00
CA TYR A 16 -11.23 -10.44 -11.75
C TYR A 16 -10.95 -11.76 -11.05
N GLU A 17 -9.69 -11.99 -10.71
CA GLU A 17 -9.24 -13.13 -9.92
C GLU A 17 -8.80 -12.61 -8.55
N GLY A 18 -9.64 -12.82 -7.53
CA GLY A 18 -9.37 -12.42 -6.16
C GLY A 18 -8.67 -13.53 -5.37
N MET A 19 -7.76 -13.15 -4.48
CA MET A 19 -7.11 -14.06 -3.55
C MET A 19 -7.02 -13.43 -2.15
N PRO A 20 -7.12 -14.21 -1.06
CA PRO A 20 -6.89 -13.70 0.28
C PRO A 20 -5.48 -13.09 0.43
N GLY A 21 -5.39 -11.93 1.08
CA GLY A 21 -4.18 -11.11 1.12
C GLY A 21 -2.94 -11.80 1.71
N ASN A 22 -3.11 -12.80 2.58
CA ASN A 22 -1.99 -13.54 3.18
C ASN A 22 -1.28 -14.50 2.20
N GLN A 23 -1.92 -14.90 1.09
CA GLN A 23 -1.35 -15.80 0.08
C GLN A 23 -0.96 -15.08 -1.22
N PHE A 24 -1.35 -13.80 -1.35
CA PHE A 24 -1.27 -13.06 -2.59
C PHE A 24 0.16 -12.91 -3.14
N SER A 25 1.12 -12.49 -2.30
CA SER A 25 2.51 -12.27 -2.73
C SER A 25 3.18 -13.56 -3.25
N ASP A 26 2.98 -14.70 -2.58
CA ASP A 26 3.58 -15.98 -3.00
C ASP A 26 2.92 -16.53 -4.27
N PHE A 27 1.61 -16.35 -4.40
CA PHE A 27 0.88 -16.71 -5.60
C PHE A 27 1.36 -15.93 -6.82
N ILE A 28 1.42 -14.61 -6.73
CA ILE A 28 1.90 -13.75 -7.84
C ILE A 28 3.35 -14.07 -8.19
N LYS A 29 4.22 -14.24 -7.20
CA LYS A 29 5.61 -14.64 -7.42
C LYS A 29 5.71 -15.95 -8.23
N THR A 30 4.88 -16.94 -7.89
CA THR A 30 4.85 -18.24 -8.59
C THR A 30 4.35 -18.09 -10.03
N ARG A 31 3.27 -17.34 -10.25
CA ARG A 31 2.69 -17.08 -11.58
C ARG A 31 3.66 -16.31 -12.49
N LEU A 32 4.36 -15.30 -11.95
CA LEU A 32 5.38 -14.55 -12.68
C LEU A 32 6.56 -15.44 -13.10
N ALA A 33 7.06 -16.27 -12.19
CA ALA A 33 8.14 -17.21 -12.49
C ALA A 33 7.72 -18.25 -13.54
N ALA A 34 6.46 -18.69 -13.52
CA ALA A 34 5.88 -19.58 -14.51
C ALA A 34 5.50 -18.88 -15.83
N ARG A 35 5.65 -17.56 -15.94
CA ARG A 35 5.21 -16.73 -17.08
C ARG A 35 3.72 -16.88 -17.41
N ASP A 36 2.90 -17.08 -16.38
CA ASP A 36 1.45 -17.25 -16.44
C ASP A 36 0.77 -16.23 -15.51
N ALA A 37 1.31 -15.03 -15.34
CA ALA A 37 0.60 -13.98 -14.58
C ALA A 37 -0.55 -13.39 -15.42
N SER A 38 -1.56 -12.82 -14.75
CA SER A 38 -2.62 -12.07 -15.42
C SER A 38 -2.07 -10.84 -16.15
N ASP A 39 -2.77 -10.33 -17.16
CA ASP A 39 -2.33 -9.18 -17.96
C ASP A 39 -2.14 -7.90 -17.10
N VAL A 40 -2.98 -7.74 -16.07
CA VAL A 40 -2.91 -6.66 -15.10
C VAL A 40 -2.92 -7.25 -13.71
N ILE A 41 -1.90 -6.93 -12.92
CA ILE A 41 -1.73 -7.43 -11.55
C ILE A 41 -1.63 -6.25 -10.58
N MET A 42 -2.24 -6.41 -9.41
CA MET A 42 -2.01 -5.50 -8.28
C MET A 42 -0.74 -5.93 -7.57
N LEU A 43 0.14 -4.99 -7.23
CA LEU A 43 1.41 -5.26 -6.55
C LEU A 43 1.61 -4.24 -5.45
N HIS A 44 2.36 -4.63 -4.41
CA HIS A 44 2.85 -3.69 -3.43
C HIS A 44 3.96 -2.81 -4.05
N PRO A 45 3.92 -1.49 -3.82
CA PRO A 45 4.97 -0.61 -4.31
C PRO A 45 6.32 -0.91 -3.62
N GLY A 46 7.42 -0.57 -4.29
CA GLY A 46 8.77 -0.63 -3.74
C GLY A 46 9.63 -1.79 -4.24
N LEU A 47 10.77 -1.98 -3.56
CA LEU A 47 11.87 -2.83 -4.01
C LEU A 47 11.53 -4.31 -4.16
N LYS A 48 10.66 -4.84 -3.29
CA LYS A 48 10.37 -6.28 -3.22
C LYS A 48 9.53 -6.76 -4.41
N GLU A 49 8.56 -5.97 -4.83
CA GLU A 49 7.58 -6.38 -5.85
C GLU A 49 7.73 -5.52 -7.10
N VAL A 50 7.09 -4.35 -7.22
CA VAL A 50 7.08 -3.57 -8.48
C VAL A 50 8.49 -3.36 -9.04
N VAL A 51 9.44 -2.87 -8.24
CA VAL A 51 10.80 -2.62 -8.74
C VAL A 51 11.56 -3.94 -8.96
N GLY A 52 11.43 -4.91 -8.07
CA GLY A 52 12.13 -6.19 -8.18
C GLY A 52 11.70 -6.99 -9.42
N TYR A 53 10.39 -7.08 -9.66
CA TYR A 53 9.81 -7.77 -10.80
C TYR A 53 10.04 -6.99 -12.11
N GLY A 54 10.03 -5.65 -12.06
CA GLY A 54 10.42 -4.81 -13.19
C GLY A 54 11.86 -5.07 -13.64
N LYS A 55 12.82 -5.02 -12.71
CA LYS A 55 14.23 -5.34 -13.00
C LYS A 55 14.46 -6.76 -13.49
N ALA A 56 13.65 -7.72 -13.02
CA ALA A 56 13.71 -9.10 -13.47
C ALA A 56 13.04 -9.34 -14.84
N GLY A 57 12.49 -8.30 -15.48
CA GLY A 57 11.87 -8.39 -16.81
C GLY A 57 10.53 -9.12 -16.80
N TYR A 58 9.79 -9.03 -15.68
CA TYR A 58 8.43 -9.55 -15.59
C TYR A 58 7.36 -8.49 -15.83
N LEU A 59 7.70 -7.21 -15.68
CA LEU A 59 6.77 -6.10 -15.85
C LEU A 59 7.15 -5.25 -17.07
N LEU A 60 6.13 -4.68 -17.72
CA LEU A 60 6.31 -3.74 -18.82
C LEU A 60 6.89 -2.41 -18.31
N ASP A 61 7.86 -1.85 -19.02
CA ASP A 61 8.31 -0.48 -18.79
C ASP A 61 7.31 0.51 -19.41
N LEU A 62 6.69 1.31 -18.55
CA LEU A 62 5.65 2.26 -18.88
C LEU A 62 6.22 3.68 -19.05
N SER A 63 7.53 3.90 -18.85
CA SER A 63 8.16 5.24 -18.82
C SER A 63 7.85 6.13 -20.03
N ASN A 64 7.63 5.53 -21.21
CA ASN A 64 7.35 6.24 -22.46
C ASN A 64 5.86 6.46 -22.73
N GLU A 65 4.98 6.00 -21.84
CA GLU A 65 3.54 6.18 -22.00
C GLU A 65 3.11 7.62 -21.70
N VAL A 66 2.35 8.22 -22.61
CA VAL A 66 1.96 9.65 -22.54
C VAL A 66 1.26 10.03 -21.24
N TRP A 67 0.49 9.09 -20.69
CA TRP A 67 -0.32 9.27 -19.49
C TRP A 67 0.48 9.16 -18.20
N ILE A 68 1.76 8.74 -18.22
CA ILE A 68 2.62 8.77 -17.02
C ILE A 68 2.81 10.19 -16.51
N SER A 69 2.80 11.18 -17.41
CA SER A 69 2.89 12.60 -17.06
C SER A 69 1.70 13.12 -16.23
N ASN A 70 0.60 12.38 -16.18
CA ASN A 70 -0.57 12.73 -15.37
C ASN A 70 -0.37 12.45 -13.87
N PHE A 71 0.68 11.72 -13.48
CA PHE A 71 0.96 11.34 -12.10
C PHE A 71 2.01 12.26 -11.46
N SER A 72 1.87 12.52 -10.16
CA SER A 72 2.87 13.32 -9.44
C SER A 72 4.18 12.53 -9.29
N PRO A 73 5.36 13.18 -9.30
CA PRO A 73 6.62 12.50 -9.08
C PRO A 73 6.64 11.67 -7.78
N ALA A 74 6.06 12.22 -6.70
CA ALA A 74 5.97 11.54 -5.41
C ALA A 74 5.19 10.21 -5.49
N SER A 75 4.12 10.15 -6.29
CA SER A 75 3.34 8.92 -6.48
C SER A 75 4.08 7.85 -7.29
N LEU A 76 4.99 8.25 -8.19
CA LEU A 76 5.75 7.34 -9.04
C LEU A 76 7.05 6.83 -8.39
N ASN A 77 7.56 7.50 -7.35
CA ASN A 77 8.86 7.19 -6.76
C ASN A 77 9.00 5.72 -6.31
N SER A 78 7.93 5.14 -5.76
CA SER A 78 7.95 3.74 -5.29
C SER A 78 7.69 2.70 -6.39
N LEU A 79 7.37 3.15 -7.60
CA LEU A 79 7.09 2.32 -8.78
C LEU A 79 8.20 2.42 -9.83
N ARG A 80 9.20 3.27 -9.57
CA ARG A 80 10.31 3.59 -10.47
C ARG A 80 11.57 2.87 -10.03
N SER A 81 12.36 2.43 -11.00
CA SER A 81 13.79 2.20 -10.80
C SER A 81 14.57 2.83 -11.93
N ASP A 82 15.63 3.54 -11.56
CA ASP A 82 16.45 4.27 -12.51
C ASP A 82 15.53 5.21 -13.34
N ASP A 83 15.49 5.07 -14.66
CA ASP A 83 14.61 5.86 -15.53
C ASP A 83 13.30 5.14 -15.92
N SER A 84 13.10 3.89 -15.49
CA SER A 84 11.95 3.06 -15.86
C SER A 84 10.84 3.07 -14.80
N VAL A 85 9.59 3.12 -15.26
CA VAL A 85 8.39 3.06 -14.39
C VAL A 85 7.64 1.77 -14.68
N TYR A 86 7.43 0.93 -13.66
CA TYR A 86 6.90 -0.43 -13.86
C TYR A 86 5.47 -0.62 -13.36
N GLY A 87 4.78 0.46 -12.96
CA GLY A 87 3.41 0.38 -12.48
C GLY A 87 2.72 1.74 -12.43
N ILE A 88 1.41 1.68 -12.19
CA ILE A 88 0.57 2.87 -12.00
C ILE A 88 0.07 2.95 -10.56
N PRO A 89 0.09 4.14 -9.94
CA PRO A 89 -0.50 4.32 -8.62
C PRO A 89 -2.03 4.11 -8.68
N ASN A 90 -2.55 3.22 -7.84
CA ASN A 90 -3.99 3.00 -7.69
C ASN A 90 -4.57 3.76 -6.50
N ASP A 91 -3.85 3.79 -5.39
CA ASP A 91 -4.19 4.51 -4.17
C ASP A 91 -2.94 5.10 -3.51
N MET A 92 -3.16 5.93 -2.50
CA MET A 92 -2.09 6.48 -1.67
C MET A 92 -2.53 6.39 -0.21
N ALA A 93 -1.74 5.68 0.59
CA ALA A 93 -1.96 5.56 2.03
C ALA A 93 -1.01 6.50 2.78
N ALA A 94 -1.56 7.24 3.75
CA ALA A 94 -0.77 7.98 4.72
C ALA A 94 -0.74 7.17 6.02
N LEU A 95 0.47 6.93 6.55
CA LEU A 95 0.63 6.37 7.89
C LEU A 95 0.42 7.49 8.91
N GLY A 96 -0.47 7.25 9.87
CA GLY A 96 -0.79 8.18 10.94
C GLY A 96 -1.19 7.44 12.21
N VAL A 97 -1.14 8.16 13.33
CA VAL A 97 -1.59 7.67 14.63
C VAL A 97 -2.96 8.29 14.92
N TYR A 98 -3.91 7.45 15.29
CA TYR A 98 -5.18 7.89 15.87
C TYR A 98 -5.05 7.91 17.39
N TYR A 99 -5.63 8.93 18.04
CA TYR A 99 -5.65 9.02 19.50
C TYR A 99 -7.06 9.34 20.01
N ASN A 100 -7.36 8.89 21.22
CA ASN A 100 -8.62 9.19 21.89
C ASN A 100 -8.53 10.56 22.57
N LYS A 101 -9.27 11.54 22.04
CA LYS A 101 -9.29 12.92 22.56
C LYS A 101 -9.88 13.03 23.97
N GLU A 102 -10.82 12.16 24.33
CA GLU A 102 -11.46 12.18 25.66
C GLU A 102 -10.46 11.77 26.75
N ILE A 103 -9.69 10.70 26.51
CA ILE A 103 -8.61 10.27 27.41
C ILE A 103 -7.56 11.38 27.59
N PHE A 104 -7.15 12.02 26.49
CA PHE A 104 -6.19 13.13 26.55
C PHE A 104 -6.74 14.32 27.34
N ALA A 105 -8.02 14.66 27.17
CA ALA A 105 -8.66 15.74 27.91
C ALA A 105 -8.81 15.41 29.42
N GLU A 106 -9.25 14.21 29.76
CA GLU A 106 -9.42 13.74 31.15
C GLU A 106 -8.10 13.76 31.92
N LEU A 107 -7.02 13.30 31.27
CA LEU A 107 -5.68 13.26 31.84
C LEU A 107 -4.88 14.56 31.66
N LYS A 108 -5.47 15.58 31.03
CA LYS A 108 -4.84 16.88 30.72
C LYS A 108 -3.52 16.74 29.95
N LEU A 109 -3.49 15.82 29.00
CA LEU A 109 -2.34 15.56 28.13
C LEU A 109 -2.42 16.40 26.85
N GLU A 110 -1.27 16.89 26.40
CA GLU A 110 -1.13 17.50 25.08
C GLU A 110 -0.76 16.45 24.03
N PHE A 111 -1.04 16.76 22.75
CA PHE A 111 -0.66 15.86 21.66
C PHE A 111 0.87 15.80 21.51
N PRO A 112 1.50 14.61 21.58
CA PRO A 112 2.95 14.49 21.53
C PRO A 112 3.49 14.84 20.13
N ARG A 113 4.55 15.62 20.09
CA ARG A 113 5.24 16.08 18.87
C ARG A 113 6.54 15.35 18.60
N ASN A 114 7.04 14.61 19.57
CA ASN A 114 8.25 13.81 19.46
C ASN A 114 8.12 12.50 20.26
N TRP A 115 9.15 11.67 20.15
CA TRP A 115 9.17 10.35 20.78
C TRP A 115 9.12 10.40 22.31
N GLU A 116 9.85 11.34 22.93
CA GLU A 116 9.90 11.46 24.39
C GLU A 116 8.54 11.89 24.97
N GLU A 117 7.88 12.86 24.32
CA GLU A 117 6.51 13.27 24.66
C GLU A 117 5.51 12.12 24.45
N PHE A 118 5.68 11.32 23.40
CA PHE A 118 4.83 10.16 23.14
C PHE A 118 4.95 9.11 24.24
N ILE A 119 6.17 8.78 24.67
CA ILE A 119 6.40 7.84 25.79
C ILE A 119 5.81 8.41 27.07
N THR A 120 6.04 9.69 27.37
CA THR A 120 5.47 10.36 28.56
C THR A 120 3.94 10.29 28.58
N ALA A 121 3.30 10.54 27.43
CA ALA A 121 1.84 10.39 27.31
C ALA A 121 1.38 8.95 27.53
N CYS A 122 2.13 7.96 26.99
CA CYS A 122 1.82 6.54 27.19
C CYS A 122 1.94 6.13 28.66
N GLU A 123 2.96 6.60 29.37
CA GLU A 123 3.16 6.33 30.81
C GLU A 123 2.02 6.92 31.64
N ALA A 124 1.60 8.15 31.35
CA ALA A 124 0.48 8.80 32.04
C ALA A 124 -0.85 8.06 31.81
N ILE A 125 -1.13 7.63 30.58
CA ILE A 125 -2.31 6.83 30.25
C ILE A 125 -2.25 5.45 30.93
N HIS A 126 -1.07 4.83 30.99
CA HIS A 126 -0.91 3.56 31.68
C HIS A 126 -1.14 3.69 33.20
N ALA A 127 -0.65 4.75 33.81
CA ALA A 127 -0.82 5.02 35.24
C ALA A 127 -2.29 5.24 35.64
N SER A 128 -3.18 5.62 34.72
CA SER A 128 -4.62 5.70 34.95
C SER A 128 -5.37 4.36 34.78
N GLY A 129 -4.64 3.27 34.46
CA GLY A 129 -5.20 1.94 34.24
C GLY A 129 -5.73 1.70 32.83
N ILE A 130 -5.51 2.65 31.90
CA ILE A 130 -5.93 2.55 30.51
C ILE A 130 -4.78 1.98 29.66
N THR A 131 -5.09 1.20 28.62
CA THR A 131 -4.07 0.71 27.68
C THR A 131 -3.63 1.85 26.76
N PRO A 132 -2.34 2.25 26.75
CA PRO A 132 -1.88 3.42 25.99
C PRO A 132 -1.79 3.21 24.48
N ILE A 133 -1.54 1.97 24.03
CA ILE A 133 -1.37 1.63 22.61
C ILE A 133 -2.18 0.38 22.28
N SER A 134 -3.02 0.49 21.24
CA SER A 134 -3.67 -0.65 20.61
C SER A 134 -3.05 -0.88 19.22
N ILE A 135 -2.56 -2.09 18.98
CA ILE A 135 -2.04 -2.52 17.68
C ILE A 135 -2.64 -3.87 17.32
N GLY A 136 -3.22 -3.99 16.12
CA GLY A 136 -3.69 -5.27 15.60
C GLY A 136 -2.50 -6.06 15.06
N THR A 137 -2.01 -7.04 15.83
CA THR A 137 -0.86 -7.88 15.44
C THR A 137 -1.24 -9.28 14.96
N THR A 138 -2.51 -9.53 14.62
CA THR A 138 -2.97 -10.87 14.27
C THR A 138 -2.26 -11.40 13.01
N MET A 139 -1.18 -12.17 13.22
CA MET A 139 -0.85 -13.30 12.37
C MET A 139 -1.88 -14.37 12.71
N ALA A 140 -2.76 -14.69 11.76
CA ALA A 140 -3.59 -15.88 11.86
C ALA A 140 -2.65 -17.09 12.00
N GLY A 141 -2.72 -17.74 13.17
CA GLY A 141 -2.17 -19.07 13.38
C GLY A 141 -3.06 -20.14 12.77
#